data_AF-A0A182XBB5-F1
#
_entry.id   AF-A0A182XBB5-F1
#
_cell.length_a   1.000
_cell.length_b   1.000
_cell.length_c   1.000
_cell.angle_alpha   90.00
_cell.angle_beta   90.00
_cell.angle_gamma   90.00
#
_symmetry.space_group_name_H-M   'P 1'
#
loop_
_entity.id
_entity.type
_entity.pdbx_description
1 polymer ?
#
loop_
_entity_poly.entity_id
_entity_poly.type
_entity_poly.pdbx_seq_one_letter_code
_entity_poly.pdbx_strand_id
1 'polypeptide(L)'
;MEQDKKERFLTSQLVDKIIQSNADLQDYRTVSAGDRTLSTPQGLDGFMSVIHRLTLKLTHQSSGATKCLTVMVKVMKGDDNFRQKSLGLVLFPNEINVYSAVIPAFERLVRDAGAALDLRTLAPRIYLAESGVRYPAYSDQEETFLVMEDVSLAGFVPGPRLNLDQTHLELMARKIAQFHACSYALRVGGQSETLGRLVKQIIPLNFLQDGKIFFESYDIVFKVVFERLFRYFDEKPALLEQAIVGDRVRALRSKYGTTPSALMQRCLERDEQYSVILHGDYNRNNVLFRYEGKVPQDVMLIDFQENRYGSPALDLSFFMYMNMPPEAWANGGWDQLLAVYHRELMRCLCDIVKLQPDDEALQPYRFDAMKEHLQKHFIYGAIIAIKFLPCMLANEQEVQEIVHHFHTDVTADAFRQIYLIAGGEIVNERISKVMVHAAQQGYLDIVDKE
;
A
#
# COMPACT_ATOMS: atom_id res chain seq x y z
N MET A 1 35.18 3.34 -3.36
CA MET A 1 35.23 4.46 -4.33
C MET A 1 33.83 4.86 -4.79
N GLU A 2 32.99 3.92 -5.25
CA GLU A 2 31.60 4.23 -5.66
C GLU A 2 30.65 4.49 -4.47
N GLN A 3 30.76 3.71 -3.38
CA GLN A 3 29.96 3.96 -2.18
C GLN A 3 30.29 5.31 -1.52
N ASP A 4 31.58 5.64 -1.43
CA ASP A 4 32.07 6.94 -0.96
C ASP A 4 31.55 8.11 -1.83
N LYS A 5 31.48 7.90 -3.15
CA LYS A 5 30.86 8.86 -4.10
C LYS A 5 29.37 9.08 -3.81
N LYS A 6 28.59 8.01 -3.61
CA LYS A 6 27.16 8.09 -3.27
C LYS A 6 26.94 8.80 -1.93
N GLU A 7 27.66 8.40 -0.88
CA GLU A 7 27.57 9.03 0.45
C GLU A 7 27.93 10.52 0.40
N ARG A 8 28.97 10.89 -0.35
CA ARG A 8 29.35 12.29 -0.57
C ARG A 8 28.26 13.09 -1.26
N PHE A 9 27.60 12.54 -2.29
CA PHE A 9 26.48 13.23 -2.93
C PHE A 9 25.31 13.45 -1.97
N LEU A 10 24.91 12.41 -1.23
CA LEU A 10 23.81 12.46 -0.26
C LEU A 10 24.07 13.47 0.87
N THR A 11 25.33 13.68 1.25
CA THR A 11 25.76 14.62 2.30
C THR A 11 26.21 15.99 1.75
N SER A 12 26.08 16.25 0.44
CA SER A 12 26.43 17.54 -0.15
C SER A 12 25.34 18.05 -1.11
N GLN A 13 25.40 17.69 -2.39
CA GLN A 13 24.50 18.22 -3.41
C GLN A 13 23.02 17.94 -3.09
N LEU A 14 22.71 16.78 -2.50
CA LEU A 14 21.34 16.49 -2.06
C LEU A 14 20.89 17.44 -0.93
N VAL A 15 21.77 17.78 0.00
CA VAL A 15 21.49 18.73 1.10
C VAL A 15 21.17 20.11 0.53
N ASP A 16 21.95 20.58 -0.44
CA ASP A 16 21.70 21.87 -1.09
C ASP A 16 20.35 21.88 -1.81
N LYS A 17 19.99 20.78 -2.48
CA LYS A 17 18.68 20.60 -3.11
C LYS A 17 17.53 20.61 -2.11
N ILE A 18 17.67 19.90 -0.99
CA ILE A 18 16.67 19.89 0.09
C ILE A 18 16.44 21.32 0.60
N ILE A 19 17.50 22.08 0.87
CA ILE A 19 17.39 23.46 1.35
C ILE A 19 16.73 24.36 0.31
N GLN A 20 17.16 24.30 -0.95
CA GLN A 20 16.66 25.16 -2.02
C GLN A 20 15.19 24.87 -2.38
N SER A 21 14.77 23.61 -2.28
CA SER A 21 13.41 23.18 -2.65
C SER A 21 12.35 23.49 -1.59
N ASN A 22 12.75 23.97 -0.40
CA ASN A 22 11.85 24.19 0.73
C ASN A 22 11.91 25.64 1.20
N ALA A 23 10.82 26.39 1.04
CA ALA A 23 10.76 27.82 1.38
C ALA A 23 11.12 28.12 2.85
N ASP A 24 10.72 27.26 3.78
CA ASP A 24 11.04 27.37 5.22
C ASP A 24 12.49 27.03 5.57
N LEU A 25 13.29 26.56 4.60
CA LEU A 25 14.70 26.24 4.77
C LEU A 25 15.64 27.20 4.03
N GLN A 26 15.16 28.10 3.17
CA GLN A 26 16.00 28.93 2.28
C GLN A 26 16.99 29.82 3.03
N ASP A 27 16.64 30.30 4.22
CA ASP A 27 17.51 31.11 5.08
C ASP A 27 18.45 30.29 5.96
N TYR A 28 18.46 28.97 5.82
CA TYR A 28 19.31 28.05 6.58
C TYR A 28 20.46 27.50 5.73
N ARG A 29 21.54 27.12 6.41
CA ARG A 29 22.68 26.39 5.82
C ARG A 29 23.30 25.43 6.82
N THR A 30 24.09 24.49 6.33
CA THR A 30 25.04 23.75 7.18
C THR A 30 26.36 24.51 7.24
N VAL A 31 27.04 24.52 8.40
CA VAL A 31 28.24 25.35 8.62
C VAL A 31 29.52 24.52 8.48
N SER A 32 29.46 23.24 8.80
CA SER A 32 30.58 22.30 8.74
C SER A 32 30.15 20.94 8.21
N ALA A 33 31.12 20.09 7.84
CA ALA A 33 30.83 18.71 7.45
C ALA A 33 30.22 17.89 8.61
N GLY A 34 30.57 18.20 9.86
CA GLY A 34 30.03 17.55 11.05
C GLY A 34 28.55 17.86 11.33
N ASP A 35 27.98 18.84 10.64
CA ASP A 35 26.55 19.16 10.71
C ASP A 35 25.68 18.20 9.88
N ARG A 36 26.29 17.21 9.24
CA ARG A 36 25.64 16.27 8.31
C ARG A 36 26.00 14.86 8.73
N THR A 37 25.01 14.10 9.16
CA THR A 37 25.21 12.70 9.55
C THR A 37 24.33 11.82 8.68
N LEU A 38 24.97 10.91 7.93
CA LEU A 38 24.29 9.90 7.13
C LEU A 38 24.45 8.55 7.81
N SER A 39 23.37 7.79 7.88
CA SER A 39 23.38 6.40 8.31
C SER A 39 22.42 5.60 7.44
N THR A 40 22.64 4.29 7.30
CA THR A 40 21.72 3.38 6.63
C THR A 40 21.20 2.40 7.67
N PRO A 41 20.01 2.65 8.26
CA PRO A 41 19.50 1.80 9.32
C PRO A 41 19.25 0.37 8.80
N GLN A 42 19.79 -0.63 9.50
CA GLN A 42 19.53 -2.03 9.18
C GLN A 42 18.03 -2.35 9.37
N GLY A 43 17.43 -3.05 8.41
CA GLY A 43 16.02 -3.47 8.47
C GLY A 43 15.00 -2.44 7.93
N LEU A 44 15.45 -1.24 7.53
CA LEU A 44 14.63 -0.30 6.73
C LEU A 44 14.88 -0.43 5.22
N ASP A 45 15.90 -1.18 4.81
CA ASP A 45 16.11 -1.50 3.40
C ASP A 45 14.99 -2.40 2.89
N GLY A 46 14.23 -1.89 1.93
CA GLY A 46 13.18 -2.64 1.26
C GLY A 46 13.75 -3.57 0.19
N PHE A 47 12.87 -4.41 -0.38
CA PHE A 47 13.21 -5.25 -1.53
C PHE A 47 13.79 -4.42 -2.70
N MET A 48 13.27 -3.20 -2.90
CA MET A 48 13.54 -2.36 -4.08
C MET A 48 14.30 -1.07 -3.81
N SER A 49 14.46 -0.69 -2.54
CA SER A 49 15.01 0.61 -2.17
C SER A 49 16.04 0.49 -1.07
N VAL A 50 17.05 1.35 -1.14
CA VAL A 50 17.92 1.63 0.01
C VAL A 50 17.35 2.87 0.71
N ILE A 51 17.26 2.82 2.04
CA ILE A 51 16.74 3.94 2.83
C ILE A 51 17.85 4.44 3.75
N HIS A 52 18.30 5.67 3.50
CA HIS A 52 19.25 6.35 4.36
C HIS A 52 18.53 7.29 5.34
N ARG A 53 19.03 7.39 6.57
CA ARG A 53 18.66 8.45 7.51
C ARG A 53 19.73 9.55 7.45
N LEU A 54 19.30 10.76 7.12
CA LEU A 54 20.14 11.95 7.03
C LEU A 54 19.71 12.97 8.09
N THR A 55 20.63 13.30 9.00
CA THR A 55 20.45 14.32 10.03
C THR A 55 21.25 15.57 9.67
N LEU A 56 20.59 16.72 9.69
CA LEU A 56 21.12 18.02 9.32
C LEU A 56 21.02 19.00 10.49
N LYS A 57 22.15 19.56 10.92
CA LYS A 57 22.18 20.71 11.79
C LYS A 57 22.23 21.99 10.95
N LEU A 58 21.08 22.64 10.87
CA LEU A 58 20.86 23.84 10.08
C LEU A 58 21.06 25.09 10.94
N THR A 59 21.74 26.10 10.41
CA THR A 59 21.96 27.40 11.04
C THR A 59 21.40 28.49 10.16
N HIS A 60 20.53 29.33 10.73
CA HIS A 60 19.93 30.47 10.07
C HIS A 60 21.01 31.53 9.77
N GLN A 61 21.03 32.02 8.54
CA GLN A 61 22.11 32.85 8.01
C GLN A 61 22.24 34.20 8.72
N SER A 62 21.11 34.87 9.02
CA SER A 62 21.12 36.18 9.71
C SER A 62 21.07 36.10 11.24
N SER A 63 20.19 35.27 11.82
CA SER A 63 19.99 35.21 13.28
C SER A 63 20.95 34.27 14.01
N GLY A 64 21.62 33.35 13.31
CA GLY A 64 22.42 32.30 13.92
C GLY A 64 21.60 31.22 14.65
N ALA A 65 20.26 31.28 14.59
CA ALA A 65 19.39 30.28 15.20
C ALA A 65 19.64 28.90 14.58
N THR A 66 19.64 27.84 15.40
CA THR A 66 19.89 26.48 14.92
C THR A 66 18.63 25.63 14.95
N LYS A 67 18.52 24.71 13.99
CA LYS A 67 17.44 23.71 13.85
C LYS A 67 18.07 22.37 13.49
N CYS A 68 17.56 21.29 14.07
CA CYS A 68 17.88 19.93 13.62
C CYS A 68 16.77 19.45 12.68
N LEU A 69 17.15 18.91 11.52
CA LEU A 69 16.25 18.31 10.55
C LEU A 69 16.71 16.87 10.31
N THR A 70 15.84 15.90 10.56
CA THR A 70 16.09 14.49 10.26
C THR A 70 15.15 14.04 9.16
N VAL A 71 15.71 13.49 8.08
CA VAL A 71 14.97 13.02 6.91
C VAL A 71 15.38 11.59 6.54
N MET A 72 14.45 10.88 5.92
CA MET A 72 14.66 9.59 5.30
C MET A 72 14.82 9.80 3.79
N VAL A 73 15.93 9.30 3.23
CA VAL A 73 16.28 9.39 1.82
C VAL A 73 16.13 8.01 1.20
N LYS A 74 15.06 7.81 0.44
CA LYS A 74 14.74 6.57 -0.28
C LYS A 74 15.28 6.68 -1.72
N VAL A 75 16.09 5.71 -2.12
CA VAL A 75 16.72 5.62 -3.45
C VAL A 75 16.56 4.21 -4.03
N MET A 76 16.58 4.09 -5.36
CA MET A 76 16.45 2.79 -6.03
C MET A 76 17.65 1.87 -5.78
N LYS A 77 17.38 0.59 -5.48
CA LYS A 77 18.40 -0.45 -5.29
C LYS A 77 18.76 -1.12 -6.62
N GLY A 78 19.98 -1.66 -6.69
CA GLY A 78 20.43 -2.51 -7.81
C GLY A 78 20.73 -1.74 -9.09
N ASP A 79 21.13 -2.49 -10.12
CA ASP A 79 21.40 -1.99 -11.47
C ASP A 79 20.13 -1.90 -12.33
N ASP A 80 20.25 -1.41 -13.56
CA ASP A 80 19.10 -1.23 -14.48
C ASP A 80 18.34 -2.54 -14.73
N ASN A 81 19.05 -3.67 -14.81
CA ASN A 81 18.43 -4.98 -15.01
C ASN A 81 17.62 -5.41 -13.78
N PHE A 82 18.15 -5.22 -12.57
CA PHE A 82 17.41 -5.44 -11.33
C PHE A 82 16.20 -4.51 -11.23
N ARG A 83 16.36 -3.22 -11.55
CA ARG A 83 15.27 -2.21 -11.52
C ARG A 83 14.16 -2.52 -12.53
N GLN A 84 14.51 -3.04 -13.71
CA GLN A 84 13.54 -3.50 -14.69
C GLN A 84 12.76 -4.72 -14.18
N LYS A 85 13.45 -5.75 -13.66
CA LYS A 85 12.83 -6.98 -13.15
C LYS A 85 11.99 -6.75 -11.89
N SER A 86 12.37 -5.78 -11.05
CA SER A 86 11.65 -5.40 -9.83
C SER A 86 10.59 -4.32 -10.05
N LEU A 87 10.47 -3.76 -11.26
CA LEU A 87 9.55 -2.66 -11.59
C LEU A 87 9.86 -1.35 -10.87
N GLY A 88 11.12 -1.13 -10.50
CA GLY A 88 11.56 0.13 -9.90
C GLY A 88 11.15 1.35 -10.72
N LEU A 89 11.20 1.23 -12.05
CA LEU A 89 10.82 2.28 -13.00
C LEU A 89 9.29 2.53 -13.11
N VAL A 90 8.45 1.73 -12.42
CA VAL A 90 7.01 1.93 -12.34
C VAL A 90 6.59 2.33 -10.93
N LEU A 91 7.08 1.58 -9.93
CA LEU A 91 6.70 1.74 -8.53
C LEU A 91 7.19 3.06 -7.93
N PHE A 92 8.42 3.48 -8.24
CA PHE A 92 8.95 4.75 -7.75
C PHE A 92 8.24 5.98 -8.35
N PRO A 93 8.02 6.07 -9.68
CA PRO A 93 7.23 7.16 -10.24
C PRO A 93 5.80 7.23 -9.68
N ASN A 94 5.14 6.09 -9.45
CA ASN A 94 3.82 6.06 -8.83
C ASN A 94 3.85 6.60 -7.39
N GLU A 95 4.82 6.18 -6.58
CA GLU A 95 5.01 6.68 -5.21
C GLU A 95 5.23 8.21 -5.23
N ILE A 96 6.11 8.70 -6.10
CA ILE A 96 6.38 10.13 -6.27
C ILE A 96 5.14 10.90 -6.72
N ASN A 97 4.35 10.38 -7.66
CA ASN A 97 3.13 11.01 -8.11
C ASN A 97 2.15 11.24 -6.94
N VAL A 98 2.02 10.26 -6.03
CA VAL A 98 1.13 10.43 -4.87
C VAL A 98 1.59 11.60 -4.00
N TYR A 99 2.88 11.62 -3.68
CA TYR A 99 3.47 12.64 -2.82
C TYR A 99 3.55 14.03 -3.44
N SER A 100 3.83 14.13 -4.74
CA SER A 100 4.08 15.40 -5.43
C SER A 100 2.83 16.00 -6.09
N ALA A 101 1.81 15.18 -6.41
CA ALA A 101 0.62 15.63 -7.11
C ALA A 101 -0.68 15.31 -6.35
N VAL A 102 -0.89 14.05 -5.94
CA VAL A 102 -2.17 13.62 -5.35
C VAL A 102 -2.42 14.25 -3.99
N ILE A 103 -1.51 14.08 -3.04
CA ILE A 103 -1.65 14.62 -1.67
C ILE A 103 -1.77 16.15 -1.72
N PRO A 104 -0.91 16.91 -2.44
CA PRO A 104 -1.07 18.36 -2.56
C PRO A 104 -2.40 18.80 -3.19
N ALA A 105 -2.94 18.03 -4.15
CA ALA A 105 -4.25 18.31 -4.73
C ALA A 105 -5.39 18.07 -3.71
N PHE A 106 -5.29 17.01 -2.90
CA PHE A 106 -6.26 16.71 -1.84
C PHE A 106 -6.20 17.76 -0.71
N GLU A 107 -5.01 18.17 -0.29
CA GLU A 107 -4.85 19.26 0.68
C GLU A 107 -5.44 20.59 0.17
N ARG A 108 -5.23 20.90 -1.11
CA ARG A 108 -5.84 22.07 -1.75
C ARG A 108 -7.36 21.97 -1.77
N LEU A 109 -7.91 20.83 -2.18
CA LEU A 109 -9.35 20.59 -2.17
C LEU A 109 -9.97 20.83 -0.79
N VAL A 110 -9.39 20.22 0.24
CA VAL A 110 -9.87 20.31 1.62
C VAL A 110 -9.80 21.74 2.15
N ARG A 111 -8.66 22.43 1.92
CA ARG A 111 -8.47 23.82 2.33
C ARG A 111 -9.42 24.78 1.61
N ASP A 112 -9.54 24.66 0.29
CA ASP A 112 -10.34 25.57 -0.53
C ASP A 112 -11.85 25.39 -0.24
N ALA A 113 -12.27 24.17 0.16
CA ALA A 113 -13.61 23.90 0.65
C ALA A 113 -13.87 24.40 2.09
N GLY A 114 -12.83 24.77 2.85
CA GLY A 114 -12.95 25.05 4.28
C GLY A 114 -13.48 23.85 5.07
N ALA A 115 -13.04 22.63 4.70
CA ALA A 115 -13.41 21.41 5.41
C ALA A 115 -12.62 21.28 6.73
N ALA A 116 -13.19 20.62 7.73
CA ALA A 116 -12.55 20.34 9.00
C ALA A 116 -11.56 19.17 8.94
N LEU A 117 -11.59 18.38 7.86
CA LEU A 117 -10.61 17.31 7.62
C LEU A 117 -9.18 17.86 7.64
N ASP A 118 -8.30 17.23 8.43
CA ASP A 118 -6.89 17.57 8.49
C ASP A 118 -6.06 16.46 7.85
N LEU A 119 -5.39 16.77 6.75
CA LEU A 119 -4.53 15.83 6.02
C LEU A 119 -3.05 15.93 6.44
N ARG A 120 -2.68 16.79 7.39
CA ARG A 120 -1.28 16.96 7.82
C ARG A 120 -0.65 15.70 8.40
N THR A 121 -1.45 14.83 9.01
CA THR A 121 -1.01 13.52 9.53
C THR A 121 -1.40 12.35 8.62
N LEU A 122 -1.74 12.63 7.35
CA LEU A 122 -2.04 11.60 6.37
C LEU A 122 -0.78 10.84 5.96
N ALA A 123 0.29 11.56 5.63
CA ALA A 123 1.57 11.01 5.19
C ALA A 123 2.73 11.94 5.64
N PRO A 124 3.99 11.46 5.63
CA PRO A 124 5.15 12.27 5.98
C PRO A 124 5.29 13.50 5.07
N ARG A 125 5.82 14.60 5.61
CA ARG A 125 6.21 15.75 4.80
C ARG A 125 7.32 15.35 3.83
N ILE A 126 7.19 15.80 2.58
CA ILE A 126 8.20 15.60 1.53
C ILE A 126 9.07 16.83 1.41
N TYR A 127 10.38 16.61 1.44
CA TYR A 127 11.41 17.64 1.27
C TYR A 127 11.98 17.66 -0.15
N LEU A 128 11.99 16.52 -0.84
CA LEU A 128 12.40 16.42 -2.22
C LEU A 128 11.78 15.16 -2.86
N ALA A 129 11.29 15.30 -4.08
CA ALA A 129 10.87 14.17 -4.92
C ALA A 129 11.35 14.43 -6.34
N GLU A 130 12.32 13.66 -6.80
CA GLU A 130 12.89 13.75 -8.14
C GLU A 130 12.90 12.35 -8.77
N SER A 131 12.34 12.21 -9.98
CA SER A 131 12.36 10.96 -10.74
C SER A 131 13.00 11.19 -12.10
N GLY A 132 13.67 10.16 -12.63
CA GLY A 132 14.28 10.23 -13.95
C GLY A 132 15.55 11.09 -14.02
N VAL A 133 16.20 11.37 -12.89
CA VAL A 133 17.34 12.30 -12.83
C VAL A 133 18.67 11.56 -12.97
N ARG A 134 19.62 12.15 -13.68
CA ARG A 134 20.99 11.62 -13.79
C ARG A 134 21.95 12.56 -13.07
N TYR A 135 22.53 12.06 -11.99
CA TYR A 135 23.58 12.77 -11.26
C TYR A 135 24.89 12.01 -11.39
N PRO A 136 25.80 12.42 -12.31
CA PRO A 136 27.11 11.80 -12.44
C PRO A 136 27.94 11.82 -11.16
N ALA A 137 27.61 12.69 -10.20
CA ALA A 137 28.20 12.73 -8.87
C ALA A 137 27.66 11.66 -7.91
N TYR A 138 26.55 10.98 -8.23
CA TYR A 138 25.94 9.89 -7.48
C TYR A 138 26.14 8.54 -8.19
N SER A 139 25.63 8.38 -9.41
CA SER A 139 25.74 7.18 -10.24
C SER A 139 25.65 7.53 -11.74
N ASP A 140 26.00 6.58 -12.60
CA ASP A 140 25.85 6.74 -14.06
C ASP A 140 24.47 6.28 -14.57
N GLN A 141 23.57 5.93 -13.65
CA GLN A 141 22.21 5.45 -13.91
C GLN A 141 21.19 6.58 -13.77
N GLU A 142 19.99 6.33 -14.29
CA GLU A 142 18.83 7.14 -13.97
C GLU A 142 18.36 6.84 -12.54
N GLU A 143 18.19 7.86 -11.73
CA GLU A 143 17.88 7.74 -10.31
C GLU A 143 16.55 8.37 -9.96
N THR A 144 16.02 7.90 -8.83
CA THR A 144 14.86 8.50 -8.18
C THR A 144 15.23 8.76 -6.72
N PHE A 145 14.98 9.99 -6.27
CA PHE A 145 15.20 10.42 -4.89
C PHE A 145 13.88 10.84 -4.28
N LEU A 146 13.51 10.19 -3.18
CA LEU A 146 12.40 10.60 -2.35
C LEU A 146 12.93 10.89 -0.95
N VAL A 147 12.91 12.17 -0.58
CA VAL A 147 13.35 12.66 0.74
C VAL A 147 12.12 13.07 1.53
N MET A 148 11.88 12.37 2.62
CA MET A 148 10.71 12.55 3.48
C MET A 148 11.10 12.76 4.94
N GLU A 149 10.21 13.34 5.73
CA GLU A 149 10.38 13.52 7.16
C GLU A 149 10.62 12.19 7.89
N ASP A 150 11.59 12.15 8.81
CA ASP A 150 11.66 11.07 9.80
C ASP A 150 10.63 11.30 10.90
N VAL A 151 9.45 10.70 10.72
CA VAL A 151 8.30 10.85 11.62
C VAL A 151 8.44 10.09 12.94
N SER A 152 9.53 9.34 13.14
CA SER A 152 9.80 8.69 14.44
C SER A 152 9.95 9.70 15.57
N LEU A 153 10.46 10.89 15.27
CA LEU A 153 10.56 12.00 16.23
C LEU A 153 9.20 12.60 16.61
N ALA A 154 8.18 12.43 15.74
CA ALA A 154 6.79 12.78 16.03
C ALA A 154 6.04 11.63 16.75
N GLY A 155 6.75 10.55 17.14
CA GLY A 155 6.20 9.43 17.88
C GLY A 155 5.48 8.38 17.03
N PHE A 156 5.60 8.44 15.71
CA PHE A 156 5.07 7.43 14.80
C PHE A 156 6.01 6.23 14.69
N VAL A 157 5.50 5.03 14.98
CA VAL A 157 6.27 3.79 15.00
C VAL A 157 5.49 2.64 14.35
N PRO A 158 6.16 1.57 13.87
CA PRO A 158 5.46 0.40 13.36
C PRO A 158 4.54 -0.24 14.41
N GLY A 159 3.38 -0.71 13.97
CA GLY A 159 2.43 -1.44 14.81
C GLY A 159 2.81 -2.90 15.07
N PRO A 160 1.98 -3.64 15.84
CA PRO A 160 2.17 -5.06 16.10
C PRO A 160 2.35 -5.90 14.82
N ARG A 161 3.07 -7.03 14.94
CA ARG A 161 3.28 -7.94 13.81
C ARG A 161 2.05 -8.83 13.59
N LEU A 162 1.69 -8.99 12.31
CA LEU A 162 0.61 -9.86 11.81
C LEU A 162 -0.79 -9.38 12.16
N ASN A 163 -1.21 -9.53 13.42
CA ASN A 163 -2.58 -9.25 13.84
C ASN A 163 -2.65 -7.92 14.58
N LEU A 164 -3.65 -7.14 14.22
CA LEU A 164 -3.97 -5.87 14.86
C LEU A 164 -5.22 -6.02 15.73
N ASP A 165 -5.24 -5.30 16.85
CA ASP A 165 -6.47 -5.18 17.63
C ASP A 165 -7.48 -4.24 16.95
N GLN A 166 -8.71 -4.23 17.47
CA GLN A 166 -9.80 -3.44 16.92
C GLN A 166 -9.46 -1.94 16.83
N THR A 167 -8.74 -1.38 17.79
CA THR A 167 -8.41 0.06 17.81
C THR A 167 -7.48 0.43 16.66
N HIS A 168 -6.47 -0.40 16.40
CA HIS A 168 -5.56 -0.23 15.27
C HIS A 168 -6.29 -0.37 13.93
N LEU A 169 -7.13 -1.41 13.80
CA LEU A 169 -7.90 -1.66 12.58
C LEU A 169 -8.84 -0.49 12.27
N GLU A 170 -9.54 0.03 13.27
CA GLU A 170 -10.44 1.17 13.10
C GLU A 170 -9.71 2.47 12.75
N LEU A 171 -8.53 2.72 13.31
CA LEU A 171 -7.70 3.86 12.92
C LEU A 171 -7.29 3.76 11.45
N MET A 172 -6.86 2.57 11.01
CA MET A 172 -6.55 2.30 9.62
C MET A 172 -7.77 2.55 8.72
N ALA A 173 -8.93 1.96 9.05
CA ALA A 173 -10.17 2.17 8.30
C ALA A 173 -10.55 3.65 8.19
N ARG A 174 -10.42 4.43 9.27
CA ARG A 174 -10.67 5.87 9.24
C ARG A 174 -9.68 6.61 8.35
N LYS A 175 -8.38 6.33 8.46
CA LYS A 175 -7.33 7.03 7.70
C LYS A 175 -7.44 6.76 6.19
N ILE A 176 -7.69 5.53 5.78
CA ILE A 176 -7.88 5.22 4.35
C ILE A 176 -9.21 5.77 3.82
N ALA A 177 -10.25 5.86 4.66
CA ALA A 177 -11.49 6.55 4.31
C ALA A 177 -11.28 8.04 3.99
N GLN A 178 -10.45 8.73 4.79
CA GLN A 178 -10.10 10.14 4.56
C GLN A 178 -9.39 10.31 3.20
N PHE A 179 -8.46 9.42 2.86
CA PHE A 179 -7.78 9.41 1.56
C PHE A 179 -8.75 9.16 0.41
N HIS A 180 -9.59 8.12 0.49
CA HIS A 180 -10.57 7.78 -0.54
C HIS A 180 -11.64 8.87 -0.74
N ALA A 181 -12.07 9.52 0.35
CA ALA A 181 -13.07 10.59 0.32
C ALA A 181 -12.68 11.74 -0.61
N CYS A 182 -11.39 12.06 -0.71
CA CYS A 182 -10.91 13.14 -1.56
C CYS A 182 -11.13 12.86 -3.06
N SER A 183 -10.96 11.62 -3.50
CA SER A 183 -11.26 11.23 -4.89
C SER A 183 -12.76 11.37 -5.19
N TYR A 184 -13.62 10.91 -4.27
CA TYR A 184 -15.07 11.08 -4.40
C TYR A 184 -15.48 12.56 -4.38
N ALA A 185 -14.87 13.36 -3.52
CA ALA A 185 -15.17 14.77 -3.41
C ALA A 185 -14.75 15.55 -4.66
N LEU A 186 -13.62 15.22 -5.30
CA LEU A 186 -13.27 15.77 -6.61
C LEU A 186 -14.34 15.44 -7.66
N ARG A 187 -14.86 14.21 -7.67
CA ARG A 187 -15.90 13.80 -8.62
C ARG A 187 -17.23 14.51 -8.35
N VAL A 188 -17.76 14.38 -7.14
CA VAL A 188 -19.06 14.92 -6.74
C VAL A 188 -19.05 16.45 -6.73
N GLY A 189 -17.95 17.06 -6.31
CA GLY A 189 -17.77 18.52 -6.28
C GLY A 189 -17.47 19.15 -7.64
N GLY A 190 -17.62 18.43 -8.76
CA GLY A 190 -17.47 18.98 -10.12
C GLY A 190 -16.02 19.19 -10.59
N GLN A 191 -15.03 18.61 -9.91
CA GLN A 191 -13.60 18.70 -10.23
C GLN A 191 -13.05 17.42 -10.90
N SER A 192 -13.89 16.72 -11.67
CA SER A 192 -13.52 15.47 -12.37
C SER A 192 -12.33 15.62 -13.32
N GLU A 193 -12.10 16.81 -13.89
CA GLU A 193 -10.90 17.06 -14.72
C GLU A 193 -9.61 16.99 -13.89
N THR A 194 -9.62 17.57 -12.68
CA THR A 194 -8.49 17.48 -11.76
C THR A 194 -8.23 16.03 -11.36
N LEU A 195 -9.28 15.28 -11.00
CA LEU A 195 -9.15 13.84 -10.74
C LEU A 195 -8.57 13.11 -11.95
N GLY A 196 -9.07 13.37 -13.16
CA GLY A 196 -8.58 12.79 -14.40
C GLY A 196 -7.10 13.08 -14.66
N ARG A 197 -6.62 14.29 -14.37
CA ARG A 197 -5.19 14.65 -14.49
C ARG A 197 -4.30 13.91 -13.48
N LEU A 198 -4.79 13.69 -12.26
CA LEU A 198 -4.07 12.90 -11.24
C LEU A 198 -3.99 11.43 -11.66
N VAL A 199 -5.11 10.86 -12.10
CA VAL A 199 -5.20 9.45 -12.51
C VAL A 199 -4.35 9.14 -13.74
N LYS A 200 -4.25 10.08 -14.70
CA LYS A 200 -3.40 9.92 -15.90
C LYS A 200 -1.91 9.77 -15.59
N GLN A 201 -1.45 10.20 -14.41
CA GLN A 201 -0.05 10.07 -13.99
C GLN A 201 0.23 8.74 -13.29
N ILE A 202 -0.80 7.94 -12.99
CA ILE A 202 -0.64 6.62 -12.38
C ILE A 202 -0.33 5.62 -13.48
N ILE A 203 0.87 5.03 -13.42
CA ILE A 203 1.29 3.97 -14.32
C ILE A 203 0.57 2.66 -13.92
N PRO A 204 -0.21 2.03 -14.82
CA PRO A 204 -0.97 0.83 -14.47
C PRO A 204 -0.10 -0.37 -14.07
N LEU A 205 -0.44 -1.02 -12.97
CA LEU A 205 0.19 -2.25 -12.47
C LEU A 205 -0.70 -3.47 -12.81
N ASN A 206 -0.94 -3.72 -14.09
CA ASN A 206 -1.85 -4.77 -14.52
C ASN A 206 -1.27 -6.17 -14.29
N PHE A 207 -2.11 -7.17 -13.99
CA PHE A 207 -1.67 -8.56 -13.99
C PHE A 207 -1.54 -9.11 -15.41
N LEU A 208 -2.35 -8.58 -16.34
CA LEU A 208 -2.30 -8.88 -17.76
C LEU A 208 -2.07 -7.61 -18.59
N GLN A 209 -1.18 -7.67 -19.58
CA GLN A 209 -0.97 -6.62 -20.56
C GLN A 209 -1.04 -7.21 -21.97
N ASP A 210 -1.90 -6.65 -22.83
CA ASP A 210 -2.12 -7.13 -24.21
C ASP A 210 -2.43 -8.64 -24.29
N GLY A 211 -3.22 -9.14 -23.33
CA GLY A 211 -3.61 -10.55 -23.24
C GLY A 211 -2.52 -11.49 -22.70
N LYS A 212 -1.35 -10.96 -22.32
CA LYS A 212 -0.23 -11.73 -21.76
C LYS A 212 -0.05 -11.44 -20.28
N ILE A 213 0.50 -12.40 -19.55
CA ILE A 213 0.89 -12.21 -18.15
C ILE A 213 1.98 -11.14 -18.09
N PHE A 214 1.69 -10.04 -17.41
CA PHE A 214 2.65 -8.96 -17.21
C PHE A 214 3.64 -9.30 -16.09
N PHE A 215 3.18 -10.06 -15.09
CA PHE A 215 3.98 -10.49 -13.93
C PHE A 215 4.08 -12.01 -13.85
N GLU A 216 5.03 -12.60 -14.58
CA GLU A 216 5.22 -14.06 -14.59
C GLU A 216 5.47 -14.64 -13.20
N SER A 217 6.28 -13.95 -12.38
CA SER A 217 6.55 -14.37 -10.99
C SER A 217 5.30 -14.37 -10.12
N TYR A 218 4.41 -13.38 -10.28
CA TYR A 218 3.14 -13.34 -9.55
C TYR A 218 2.20 -14.45 -10.02
N ASP A 219 2.11 -14.69 -11.33
CA ASP A 219 1.27 -15.76 -11.87
C ASP A 219 1.68 -17.14 -11.37
N ILE A 220 3.00 -17.40 -11.33
CA ILE A 220 3.55 -18.65 -10.76
C ILE A 220 3.17 -18.76 -9.28
N VAL A 221 3.40 -17.72 -8.48
CA VAL A 221 3.05 -17.74 -7.05
C VAL A 221 1.54 -17.96 -6.85
N PHE A 222 0.69 -17.28 -7.61
CA PHE A 222 -0.76 -17.44 -7.51
C PHE A 222 -1.19 -18.88 -7.83
N LYS A 223 -0.62 -19.51 -8.86
CA LYS A 223 -0.89 -20.91 -9.20
C LYS A 223 -0.50 -21.85 -8.07
N VAL A 224 0.68 -21.66 -7.46
CA VAL A 224 1.16 -22.51 -6.37
C VAL A 224 0.29 -22.36 -5.11
N VAL A 225 -0.11 -21.14 -4.73
CA VAL A 225 -0.97 -20.94 -3.55
C VAL A 225 -2.40 -21.42 -3.77
N PHE A 226 -2.92 -21.33 -5.00
CA PHE A 226 -4.20 -21.96 -5.37
C PHE A 226 -4.10 -23.49 -5.29
N GLU A 227 -3.02 -24.07 -5.81
CA GLU A 227 -2.75 -25.51 -5.68
C GLU A 227 -2.72 -25.94 -4.21
N ARG A 228 -1.98 -25.23 -3.35
CA ARG A 228 -1.93 -25.50 -1.91
C ARG A 228 -3.32 -25.47 -1.27
N LEU A 229 -4.08 -24.42 -1.55
CA LEU A 229 -5.42 -24.21 -1.02
C LEU A 229 -6.37 -25.37 -1.41
N PHE A 230 -6.39 -25.75 -2.68
CA PHE A 230 -7.29 -26.80 -3.15
C PHE A 230 -6.89 -28.20 -2.67
N ARG A 231 -5.59 -28.50 -2.57
CA ARG A 231 -5.12 -29.75 -1.93
C ARG A 231 -5.61 -29.86 -0.49
N TYR A 232 -5.54 -28.76 0.27
CA TYR A 232 -6.01 -28.76 1.65
C TYR A 232 -7.53 -28.96 1.74
N PHE A 233 -8.31 -28.38 0.82
CA PHE A 233 -9.75 -28.66 0.75
C PHE A 233 -10.07 -30.10 0.34
N ASP A 234 -9.26 -30.72 -0.52
CA ASP A 234 -9.41 -32.14 -0.89
C ASP A 234 -9.12 -33.06 0.31
N GLU A 235 -8.15 -32.70 1.17
CA GLU A 235 -7.82 -33.40 2.41
C GLU A 235 -8.85 -33.17 3.53
N LYS A 236 -9.52 -32.02 3.53
CA LYS A 236 -10.47 -31.57 4.56
C LYS A 236 -11.81 -31.15 3.93
N PRO A 237 -12.56 -32.07 3.29
CA PRO A 237 -13.81 -31.73 2.61
C PRO A 237 -14.88 -31.17 3.57
N ALA A 238 -14.76 -31.47 4.87
CA ALA A 238 -15.62 -30.94 5.93
C ALA A 238 -15.68 -29.40 5.96
N LEU A 239 -14.60 -28.72 5.55
CA LEU A 239 -14.53 -27.25 5.49
C LEU A 239 -15.47 -26.64 4.44
N LEU A 240 -15.97 -27.45 3.50
CA LEU A 240 -16.84 -27.06 2.40
C LEU A 240 -18.24 -27.72 2.50
N GLU A 241 -18.61 -28.25 3.67
CA GLU A 241 -19.90 -28.93 3.90
C GLU A 241 -21.12 -28.04 3.63
N GLN A 242 -21.00 -26.75 3.90
CA GLN A 242 -22.05 -25.80 3.55
C GLN A 242 -22.14 -25.68 2.03
N ALA A 243 -23.24 -26.17 1.43
CA ALA A 243 -23.41 -26.29 -0.02
C ALA A 243 -23.01 -25.02 -0.79
N ILE A 244 -23.49 -23.84 -0.37
CA ILE A 244 -23.18 -22.57 -1.04
C ILE A 244 -21.68 -22.22 -1.01
N VAL A 245 -20.98 -22.57 0.08
CA VAL A 245 -19.53 -22.36 0.20
C VAL A 245 -18.79 -23.31 -0.73
N GLY A 246 -19.15 -24.60 -0.70
CA GLY A 246 -18.57 -25.61 -1.57
C GLY A 246 -18.78 -25.31 -3.06
N ASP A 247 -19.96 -24.82 -3.45
CA ASP A 247 -20.28 -24.43 -4.83
C ASP A 247 -19.38 -23.29 -5.32
N ARG A 248 -19.29 -22.20 -4.53
CA ARG A 248 -18.45 -21.04 -4.83
C ARG A 248 -16.97 -21.41 -4.97
N VAL A 249 -16.44 -22.23 -4.05
CA VAL A 249 -15.04 -22.67 -4.11
C VAL A 249 -14.77 -23.59 -5.31
N ARG A 250 -15.72 -24.47 -5.66
CA ARG A 250 -15.62 -25.31 -6.87
C ARG A 250 -15.67 -24.48 -8.14
N ALA A 251 -16.51 -23.45 -8.21
CA ALA A 251 -16.57 -22.52 -9.34
C ALA A 251 -15.21 -21.79 -9.51
N LEU A 252 -14.65 -21.28 -8.41
CA LEU A 252 -13.32 -20.65 -8.40
C LEU A 252 -12.24 -21.61 -8.92
N ARG A 253 -12.20 -22.85 -8.40
CA ARG A 253 -11.25 -23.87 -8.84
C ARG A 253 -11.40 -24.18 -10.32
N SER A 254 -12.63 -24.33 -10.80
CA SER A 254 -12.91 -24.71 -12.19
C SER A 254 -12.54 -23.62 -13.19
N LYS A 255 -12.84 -22.35 -12.87
CA LYS A 255 -12.66 -21.24 -13.82
C LYS A 255 -11.28 -20.60 -13.76
N TYR A 256 -10.73 -20.48 -12.55
CA TYR A 256 -9.50 -19.72 -12.29
C TYR A 256 -8.42 -20.53 -11.58
N GLY A 257 -8.61 -21.82 -11.37
CA GLY A 257 -7.63 -22.71 -10.74
C GLY A 257 -6.25 -22.68 -11.42
N THR A 258 -6.23 -22.54 -12.75
CA THR A 258 -5.01 -22.50 -13.57
C THR A 258 -4.70 -21.12 -14.15
N THR A 259 -5.60 -20.15 -13.98
CA THR A 259 -5.49 -18.78 -14.52
C THR A 259 -5.82 -17.70 -13.47
N PRO A 260 -5.27 -17.78 -12.24
CA PRO A 260 -5.64 -16.85 -11.17
C PRO A 260 -5.33 -15.38 -11.51
N SER A 261 -4.29 -15.12 -12.30
CA SER A 261 -3.96 -13.75 -12.76
C SER A 261 -5.07 -13.10 -13.60
N ALA A 262 -5.88 -13.89 -14.30
CA ALA A 262 -7.03 -13.37 -15.05
C ALA A 262 -8.14 -12.87 -14.11
N LEU A 263 -8.42 -13.62 -13.04
CA LEU A 263 -9.34 -13.17 -11.99
C LEU A 263 -8.82 -11.92 -11.30
N MET A 264 -7.52 -11.88 -10.99
CA MET A 264 -6.89 -10.72 -10.38
C MET A 264 -6.95 -9.49 -11.29
N GLN A 265 -6.73 -9.65 -12.61
CA GLN A 265 -6.90 -8.56 -13.57
C GLN A 265 -8.35 -8.05 -13.60
N ARG A 266 -9.33 -8.95 -13.55
CA ARG A 266 -10.75 -8.58 -13.52
C ARG A 266 -11.11 -7.79 -12.26
N CYS A 267 -10.48 -8.09 -11.13
CA CYS A 267 -10.66 -7.28 -9.91
C CYS A 267 -10.10 -5.85 -10.04
N LEU A 268 -9.23 -5.58 -11.02
CA LEU A 268 -8.69 -4.24 -11.28
C LEU A 268 -9.57 -3.41 -12.23
N GLU A 269 -10.70 -3.95 -12.69
CA GLU A 269 -11.62 -3.22 -13.55
C GLU A 269 -12.10 -1.94 -12.87
N ARG A 270 -12.11 -0.86 -13.65
CA ARG A 270 -12.46 0.46 -13.15
C ARG A 270 -13.96 0.63 -13.21
N ASP A 271 -14.50 1.13 -12.12
CA ASP A 271 -15.87 1.60 -12.00
C ASP A 271 -15.89 3.14 -12.06
N GLU A 272 -16.68 3.72 -12.95
CA GLU A 272 -16.74 5.18 -13.13
C GLU A 272 -17.26 5.92 -11.89
N GLN A 273 -18.13 5.27 -11.11
CA GLN A 273 -18.78 5.82 -9.93
C GLN A 273 -17.91 5.61 -8.68
N TYR A 274 -17.34 4.41 -8.54
CA TYR A 274 -16.70 3.95 -7.30
C TYR A 274 -15.17 3.95 -7.31
N SER A 275 -14.50 4.07 -8.47
CA SER A 275 -13.03 4.07 -8.45
C SER A 275 -12.49 5.29 -7.72
N VAL A 276 -11.42 5.09 -6.95
CA VAL A 276 -10.68 6.14 -6.25
C VAL A 276 -9.18 5.93 -6.45
N ILE A 277 -8.39 6.95 -6.16
CA ILE A 277 -6.94 6.79 -6.04
C ILE A 277 -6.69 5.98 -4.75
N LEU A 278 -6.08 4.81 -4.90
CA LEU A 278 -5.85 3.81 -3.85
C LEU A 278 -4.45 3.96 -3.26
N HIS A 279 -4.25 3.53 -2.02
CA HIS A 279 -2.89 3.31 -1.53
C HIS A 279 -2.19 2.19 -2.31
N GLY A 280 -2.92 1.10 -2.61
CA GLY A 280 -2.50 0.00 -3.47
C GLY A 280 -1.80 -1.14 -2.74
N ASP A 281 -0.90 -0.82 -1.80
CA ASP A 281 -0.31 -1.80 -0.87
C ASP A 281 -0.72 -1.49 0.59
N TYR A 282 -2.02 -1.30 0.83
CA TYR A 282 -2.51 -0.88 2.15
C TYR A 282 -2.44 -2.01 3.18
N ASN A 283 -1.39 -2.03 3.99
CA ASN A 283 -1.17 -3.07 5.01
C ASN A 283 -0.46 -2.49 6.24
N ARG A 284 -0.43 -3.22 7.36
CA ARG A 284 0.15 -2.76 8.63
C ARG A 284 1.64 -2.35 8.53
N ASN A 285 2.38 -2.90 7.58
CA ASN A 285 3.80 -2.57 7.37
C ASN A 285 4.00 -1.24 6.62
N ASN A 286 2.93 -0.72 5.99
CA ASN A 286 2.94 0.53 5.24
C ASN A 286 2.15 1.63 5.97
N VAL A 287 1.98 1.45 7.29
CA VAL A 287 1.46 2.48 8.18
C VAL A 287 2.29 2.56 9.44
N LEU A 288 2.34 3.75 10.03
CA LEU A 288 2.97 4.00 11.31
C LEU A 288 1.93 4.51 12.30
N PHE A 289 1.93 4.00 13.52
CA PHE A 289 1.00 4.38 14.57
C PHE A 289 1.67 5.31 15.56
N ARG A 290 0.91 6.28 16.07
CA ARG A 290 1.32 7.11 17.22
C ARG A 290 0.52 6.70 18.44
N TYR A 291 1.19 6.51 19.58
CA TYR A 291 0.59 5.97 20.79
C TYR A 291 0.55 7.01 21.92
N GLU A 292 -0.50 6.90 22.74
CA GLU A 292 -0.51 7.43 24.10
C GLU A 292 -0.51 6.24 25.07
N GLY A 293 0.64 5.99 25.71
CA GLY A 293 0.87 4.75 26.44
C GLY A 293 0.83 3.55 25.49
N LYS A 294 -0.16 2.65 25.68
CA LYS A 294 -0.36 1.45 24.84
C LYS A 294 -1.52 1.59 23.84
N VAL A 295 -2.21 2.73 23.84
CA VAL A 295 -3.40 2.94 23.01
C VAL A 295 -2.98 3.71 21.76
N PRO A 296 -3.19 3.17 20.54
CA PRO A 296 -2.91 3.93 19.32
C PRO A 296 -3.92 5.07 19.20
N GLN A 297 -3.43 6.26 18.86
CA GLN A 297 -4.21 7.50 18.76
C GLN A 297 -4.30 8.03 17.33
N ASP A 298 -3.28 7.76 16.52
CA ASP A 298 -3.23 8.19 15.12
C ASP A 298 -2.46 7.16 14.29
N VAL A 299 -2.67 7.21 12.98
CA VAL A 299 -1.98 6.38 12.01
C VAL A 299 -1.61 7.22 10.79
N MET A 300 -0.40 7.02 10.28
CA MET A 300 0.14 7.70 9.13
C MET A 300 0.45 6.70 8.03
N LEU A 301 0.11 7.05 6.80
CA LEU A 301 0.34 6.25 5.61
C LEU A 301 1.76 6.48 5.08
N ILE A 302 2.45 5.42 4.70
CA ILE A 302 3.76 5.48 4.04
C ILE A 302 3.79 4.48 2.88
N ASP A 303 4.74 4.66 1.96
CA ASP A 303 4.99 3.72 0.86
C ASP A 303 3.80 3.49 -0.10
N PHE A 304 3.57 4.46 -0.99
CA PHE A 304 2.50 4.42 -1.99
C PHE A 304 2.95 3.78 -3.33
N GLN A 305 3.92 2.86 -3.30
CA GLN A 305 4.53 2.29 -4.50
C GLN A 305 3.55 1.57 -5.42
N GLU A 306 2.60 0.84 -4.84
CA GLU A 306 1.59 0.11 -5.61
C GLU A 306 0.33 0.93 -5.91
N ASN A 307 0.39 2.26 -5.82
CA ASN A 307 -0.74 3.14 -6.08
C ASN A 307 -1.45 2.81 -7.40
N ARG A 308 -2.79 2.79 -7.33
CA ARG A 308 -3.70 2.43 -8.43
C ARG A 308 -4.89 3.39 -8.44
N TYR A 309 -5.66 3.33 -9.52
CA TYR A 309 -7.01 3.89 -9.57
C TYR A 309 -8.00 2.75 -9.82
N GLY A 310 -8.86 2.46 -8.83
CA GLY A 310 -9.78 1.34 -8.85
C GLY A 310 -10.71 1.33 -7.64
N SER A 311 -11.45 0.24 -7.44
CA SER A 311 -12.40 0.12 -6.32
C SER A 311 -11.71 0.28 -4.96
N PRO A 312 -12.27 1.03 -3.99
CA PRO A 312 -11.75 1.09 -2.61
C PRO A 312 -11.71 -0.29 -1.94
N ALA A 313 -12.45 -1.27 -2.48
CA ALA A 313 -12.41 -2.65 -2.04
C ALA A 313 -11.01 -3.28 -2.07
N LEU A 314 -10.13 -2.84 -2.97
CA LEU A 314 -8.81 -3.45 -3.11
C LEU A 314 -7.95 -3.18 -1.86
N ASP A 315 -7.89 -1.92 -1.42
CA ASP A 315 -7.21 -1.55 -0.17
C ASP A 315 -7.91 -2.17 1.04
N LEU A 316 -9.25 -2.06 1.11
CA LEU A 316 -10.02 -2.55 2.26
C LEU A 316 -9.88 -4.05 2.46
N SER A 317 -10.19 -4.84 1.43
CA SER A 317 -10.14 -6.30 1.53
C SER A 317 -8.74 -6.80 1.84
N PHE A 318 -7.71 -6.18 1.27
CA PHE A 318 -6.33 -6.57 1.52
C PHE A 318 -5.95 -6.38 2.99
N PHE A 319 -6.07 -5.17 3.55
CA PHE A 319 -5.67 -4.95 4.94
C PHE A 319 -6.56 -5.72 5.92
N MET A 320 -7.86 -5.88 5.63
CA MET A 320 -8.77 -6.60 6.51
C MET A 320 -8.41 -8.08 6.59
N TYR A 321 -8.17 -8.77 5.46
CA TYR A 321 -7.76 -10.17 5.49
C TYR A 321 -6.36 -10.38 6.07
N MET A 322 -5.44 -9.46 5.83
CA MET A 322 -4.07 -9.56 6.34
C MET A 322 -3.96 -9.35 7.84
N ASN A 323 -4.68 -8.38 8.39
CA ASN A 323 -4.43 -7.87 9.74
C ASN A 323 -5.49 -8.23 10.77
N MET A 324 -6.67 -8.69 10.33
CA MET A 324 -7.74 -9.11 11.25
C MET A 324 -7.70 -10.63 11.46
N PRO A 325 -7.59 -11.12 12.70
CA PRO A 325 -7.59 -12.56 12.99
C PRO A 325 -8.95 -13.19 12.68
N PRO A 326 -9.03 -14.49 12.31
CA PRO A 326 -10.29 -15.10 11.89
C PRO A 326 -11.40 -15.02 12.94
N GLU A 327 -11.03 -15.08 14.23
CA GLU A 327 -11.96 -15.04 15.35
C GLU A 327 -12.72 -13.69 15.41
N ALA A 328 -12.09 -12.60 14.97
CA ALA A 328 -12.73 -11.29 14.90
C ALA A 328 -13.78 -11.21 13.77
N TRP A 329 -13.66 -12.01 12.71
CA TRP A 329 -14.65 -12.06 11.63
C TRP A 329 -15.99 -12.60 12.14
N ALA A 330 -15.93 -13.72 12.87
CA ALA A 330 -17.11 -14.40 13.42
C ALA A 330 -17.85 -13.56 14.47
N ASN A 331 -17.15 -12.68 15.18
CA ASN A 331 -17.72 -11.81 16.22
C ASN A 331 -18.28 -10.48 15.66
N GLY A 332 -18.46 -10.35 14.34
CA GLY A 332 -19.01 -9.15 13.69
C GLY A 332 -18.00 -8.03 13.45
N GLY A 333 -16.71 -8.23 13.74
CA GLY A 333 -15.65 -7.24 13.54
C GLY A 333 -15.50 -6.82 12.08
N TRP A 334 -15.80 -7.73 11.14
CA TRP A 334 -15.76 -7.46 9.70
C TRP A 334 -16.77 -6.38 9.28
N ASP A 335 -18.04 -6.56 9.64
CA ASP A 335 -19.12 -5.60 9.36
C ASP A 335 -18.94 -4.29 10.14
N GLN A 336 -18.49 -4.37 11.40
CA GLN A 336 -18.17 -3.18 12.19
C GLN A 336 -17.12 -2.31 11.50
N LEU A 337 -16.05 -2.93 10.97
CA LEU A 337 -14.97 -2.19 10.34
C LEU A 337 -15.40 -1.55 9.01
N LEU A 338 -16.24 -2.23 8.22
CA LEU A 338 -16.89 -1.64 7.04
C LEU A 338 -17.75 -0.43 7.41
N ALA A 339 -18.50 -0.52 8.51
CA ALA A 339 -19.31 0.60 9.01
C ALA A 339 -18.45 1.77 9.51
N VAL A 340 -17.29 1.50 10.11
CA VAL A 340 -16.31 2.54 10.51
C VAL A 340 -15.73 3.24 9.29
N TYR A 341 -15.26 2.49 8.29
CA TYR A 341 -14.78 3.04 7.03
C TYR A 341 -15.84 3.92 6.37
N HIS A 342 -17.05 3.39 6.18
CA HIS A 342 -18.12 4.10 5.47
C HIS A 342 -18.55 5.38 6.19
N ARG A 343 -18.69 5.34 7.51
CA ARG A 343 -19.07 6.51 8.32
C ARG A 343 -18.05 7.62 8.18
N GLU A 344 -16.76 7.29 8.26
CA GLU A 344 -15.70 8.28 8.10
C GLU A 344 -15.61 8.79 6.66
N LEU A 345 -15.80 7.91 5.68
CA LEU A 345 -15.84 8.27 4.26
C LEU A 345 -16.94 9.30 3.99
N MET A 346 -18.16 9.02 4.44
CA MET A 346 -19.31 9.91 4.27
C MET A 346 -19.15 11.21 5.04
N ARG A 347 -18.62 11.15 6.27
CA ARG A 347 -18.30 12.36 7.05
C ARG A 347 -17.36 13.29 6.28
N CYS A 348 -16.24 12.74 5.78
CA CYS A 348 -15.26 13.50 5.01
C CYS A 348 -15.84 14.02 3.70
N LEU A 349 -16.55 13.17 2.96
CA LEU A 349 -17.15 13.53 1.68
C LEU A 349 -18.15 14.69 1.85
N CYS A 350 -19.11 14.55 2.78
CA CYS A 350 -20.10 15.60 3.07
C CYS A 350 -19.44 16.90 3.51
N ASP A 351 -18.41 16.84 4.35
CA ASP A 351 -17.68 18.01 4.82
C ASP A 351 -16.91 18.73 3.69
N ILE A 352 -16.33 17.99 2.74
CA ILE A 352 -15.62 18.61 1.61
C ILE A 352 -16.60 19.20 0.59
N VAL A 353 -17.66 18.46 0.21
CA VAL A 353 -18.60 18.93 -0.83
C VAL A 353 -19.74 19.80 -0.30
N LYS A 354 -19.83 19.98 1.03
CA LYS A 354 -20.86 20.75 1.74
C LYS A 354 -22.30 20.29 1.42
N LEU A 355 -22.48 18.98 1.24
CA LEU A 355 -23.77 18.33 1.04
C LEU A 355 -24.22 17.60 2.29
N GLN A 356 -25.53 17.40 2.44
CA GLN A 356 -26.09 16.56 3.48
C GLN A 356 -25.99 15.07 3.11
N PRO A 357 -25.92 14.14 4.07
CA PRO A 357 -25.81 12.70 3.78
C PRO A 357 -26.96 12.11 2.94
N ASP A 358 -28.13 12.75 2.98
CA ASP A 358 -29.34 12.37 2.24
C ASP A 358 -29.48 13.07 0.87
N ASP A 359 -28.49 13.85 0.46
CA ASP A 359 -28.42 14.44 -0.88
C ASP A 359 -28.43 13.34 -1.96
N GLU A 360 -29.09 13.62 -3.10
CA GLU A 360 -29.21 12.69 -4.22
C GLU A 360 -27.86 12.39 -4.88
N ALA A 361 -26.96 13.38 -4.94
CA ALA A 361 -25.62 13.20 -5.50
C ALA A 361 -24.78 12.18 -4.71
N LEU A 362 -25.15 11.93 -3.44
CA LEU A 362 -24.49 10.98 -2.57
C LEU A 362 -25.17 9.60 -2.52
N GLN A 363 -26.30 9.41 -3.21
CA GLN A 363 -27.04 8.15 -3.20
C GLN A 363 -26.16 6.93 -3.52
N PRO A 364 -25.25 6.95 -4.52
CA PRO A 364 -24.43 5.78 -4.83
C PRO A 364 -23.42 5.44 -3.73
N TYR A 365 -23.08 6.41 -2.87
CA TYR A 365 -22.08 6.26 -1.81
C TYR A 365 -22.69 5.89 -0.45
N ARG A 366 -24.02 5.72 -0.36
CA ARG A 366 -24.70 5.25 0.85
C ARG A 366 -24.30 3.81 1.19
N PHE A 367 -24.50 3.44 2.45
CA PHE A 367 -23.90 2.22 3.01
C PHE A 367 -24.22 0.97 2.21
N ASP A 368 -25.50 0.73 1.89
CA ASP A 368 -25.92 -0.49 1.19
C ASP A 368 -25.36 -0.55 -0.24
N ALA A 369 -25.42 0.56 -0.99
CA ALA A 369 -24.87 0.64 -2.34
C ALA A 369 -23.35 0.47 -2.36
N MET A 370 -22.64 1.12 -1.42
CA MET A 370 -21.20 0.95 -1.24
C MET A 370 -20.87 -0.50 -0.86
N LYS A 371 -21.58 -1.09 0.10
CA LYS A 371 -21.36 -2.48 0.54
C LYS A 371 -21.55 -3.47 -0.61
N GLU A 372 -22.58 -3.28 -1.44
CA GLU A 372 -22.79 -4.10 -2.64
C GLU A 372 -21.65 -3.94 -3.67
N HIS A 373 -21.18 -2.72 -3.90
CA HIS A 373 -20.03 -2.50 -4.79
C HIS A 373 -18.75 -3.15 -4.24
N LEU A 374 -18.48 -2.97 -2.93
CA LEU A 374 -17.33 -3.56 -2.26
C LEU A 374 -17.34 -5.09 -2.38
N GLN A 375 -18.49 -5.72 -2.11
CA GLN A 375 -18.68 -7.17 -2.22
C GLN A 375 -18.19 -7.75 -3.55
N LYS A 376 -18.37 -7.03 -4.67
CA LYS A 376 -17.96 -7.48 -6.02
C LYS A 376 -16.44 -7.62 -6.19
N HIS A 377 -15.65 -6.89 -5.42
CA HIS A 377 -14.19 -6.80 -5.59
C HIS A 377 -13.40 -7.35 -4.40
N PHE A 378 -14.07 -7.70 -3.28
CA PHE A 378 -13.44 -8.13 -2.04
C PHE A 378 -12.66 -9.45 -2.11
N ILE A 379 -12.86 -10.25 -3.17
CA ILE A 379 -12.05 -11.45 -3.43
C ILE A 379 -10.56 -11.11 -3.65
N TYR A 380 -10.27 -9.89 -4.13
CA TYR A 380 -8.90 -9.42 -4.34
C TYR A 380 -8.05 -9.59 -3.08
N GLY A 381 -8.50 -9.03 -1.96
CA GLY A 381 -7.79 -9.14 -0.69
C GLY A 381 -7.66 -10.56 -0.17
N ALA A 382 -8.64 -11.43 -0.45
CA ALA A 382 -8.57 -12.85 -0.09
C ALA A 382 -7.43 -13.55 -0.86
N ILE A 383 -7.33 -13.31 -2.18
CA ILE A 383 -6.28 -13.90 -3.02
C ILE A 383 -4.89 -13.34 -2.65
N ILE A 384 -4.80 -12.03 -2.39
CA ILE A 384 -3.55 -11.43 -1.92
C ILE A 384 -3.15 -12.00 -0.55
N ALA A 385 -4.10 -12.23 0.35
CA ALA A 385 -3.82 -12.82 1.65
C ALA A 385 -3.29 -14.25 1.54
N ILE A 386 -3.91 -15.12 0.75
CA ILE A 386 -3.39 -16.49 0.56
C ILE A 386 -2.01 -16.51 -0.12
N LYS A 387 -1.68 -15.47 -0.91
CA LYS A 387 -0.33 -15.27 -1.47
C LYS A 387 0.71 -14.94 -0.39
N PHE A 388 0.42 -14.00 0.53
CA PHE A 388 1.41 -13.49 1.48
C PHE A 388 1.49 -14.25 2.81
N LEU A 389 0.39 -14.86 3.25
CA LEU A 389 0.32 -15.58 4.54
C LEU A 389 1.37 -16.71 4.68
N PRO A 390 1.68 -17.52 3.63
CA PRO A 390 2.78 -18.48 3.71
C PRO A 390 4.10 -17.85 4.16
N CYS A 391 4.51 -16.74 3.54
CA CYS A 391 5.74 -16.04 3.91
C CYS A 391 5.66 -15.37 5.29
N MET A 392 4.49 -14.90 5.69
CA MET A 392 4.33 -14.13 6.92
C MET A 392 4.28 -14.98 8.19
N LEU A 393 3.82 -16.23 8.06
CA LEU A 393 3.66 -17.19 9.15
C LEU A 393 4.74 -18.29 9.16
N ALA A 394 5.54 -18.37 8.09
CA ALA A 394 6.70 -19.23 8.01
C ALA A 394 7.81 -18.82 8.98
N ASN A 395 8.70 -19.76 9.29
CA ASN A 395 9.91 -19.48 10.07
C ASN A 395 10.97 -18.76 9.22
N GLU A 396 11.99 -18.20 9.85
CA GLU A 396 13.01 -17.39 9.15
C GLU A 396 13.75 -18.17 8.06
N GLN A 397 14.03 -19.46 8.27
CA GLN A 397 14.73 -20.30 7.30
C GLN A 397 13.89 -20.52 6.03
N GLU A 398 12.61 -20.86 6.21
CA GLU A 398 11.67 -21.01 5.08
C GLU A 398 11.50 -19.70 4.31
N VAL A 399 11.41 -18.56 5.02
CA VAL A 399 11.32 -17.24 4.38
C VAL A 399 12.59 -16.93 3.59
N GLN A 400 13.78 -17.23 4.13
CA GLN A 400 15.04 -17.04 3.42
C GLN A 400 15.11 -17.90 2.16
N GLU A 401 14.65 -19.15 2.21
CA GLU A 401 14.59 -20.05 1.05
C GLU A 401 13.62 -19.53 -0.02
N ILE A 402 12.42 -19.10 0.39
CA ILE A 402 11.44 -18.46 -0.50
C ILE A 402 12.05 -17.24 -1.18
N VAL A 403 12.66 -16.34 -0.41
CA VAL A 403 13.26 -15.10 -0.93
C VAL A 403 14.42 -15.41 -1.87
N HIS A 404 15.27 -16.39 -1.53
CA HIS A 404 16.36 -16.83 -2.38
C HIS A 404 15.86 -17.26 -3.76
N HIS A 405 14.90 -18.19 -3.80
CA HIS A 405 14.32 -18.67 -5.06
C HIS A 405 13.55 -17.59 -5.81
N PHE A 406 12.83 -16.71 -5.10
CA PHE A 406 12.14 -15.58 -5.74
C PHE A 406 13.11 -14.67 -6.51
N HIS A 407 14.33 -14.51 -5.99
CA HIS A 407 15.38 -13.72 -6.63
C HIS A 407 16.15 -14.46 -7.71
N THR A 408 16.34 -15.77 -7.58
CA THR A 408 17.18 -16.55 -8.49
C THR A 408 16.38 -17.17 -9.64
N ASP A 409 15.35 -17.94 -9.31
CA ASP A 409 14.50 -18.64 -10.27
C ASP A 409 13.17 -19.09 -9.62
N VAL A 410 12.10 -18.36 -9.94
CA VAL A 410 10.73 -18.68 -9.50
C VAL A 410 10.15 -19.91 -10.21
N THR A 411 10.76 -20.38 -11.29
CA THR A 411 10.28 -21.56 -12.05
C THR A 411 10.83 -22.88 -11.53
N ALA A 412 11.82 -22.82 -10.62
CA ALA A 412 12.43 -24.00 -10.03
C ALA A 412 11.43 -24.82 -9.21
N ASP A 413 11.48 -26.15 -9.31
CA ASP A 413 10.63 -27.05 -8.52
C ASP A 413 10.77 -26.80 -7.01
N ALA A 414 11.98 -26.47 -6.55
CA ALA A 414 12.24 -26.12 -5.14
C ALA A 414 11.39 -24.94 -4.67
N PHE A 415 11.22 -23.89 -5.49
CA PHE A 415 10.36 -22.74 -5.17
C PHE A 415 8.91 -23.16 -4.95
N ARG A 416 8.40 -24.02 -5.84
CA ARG A 416 7.06 -24.57 -5.70
C ARG A 416 6.93 -25.41 -4.42
N GLN A 417 7.89 -26.30 -4.15
CA GLN A 417 7.83 -27.17 -2.98
C GLN A 417 7.84 -26.38 -1.67
N ILE A 418 8.71 -25.37 -1.53
CA ILE A 418 8.76 -24.57 -0.30
C ILE A 418 7.44 -23.81 -0.08
N TYR A 419 6.85 -23.22 -1.13
CA TYR A 419 5.57 -22.51 -1.00
C TYR A 419 4.40 -23.43 -0.62
N LEU A 420 4.43 -24.70 -1.02
CA LEU A 420 3.41 -25.69 -0.66
C LEU A 420 3.43 -26.05 0.84
N ILE A 421 4.58 -25.92 1.51
CA ILE A 421 4.77 -26.39 2.90
C ILE A 421 5.05 -25.28 3.92
N ALA A 422 5.52 -24.10 3.48
CA ALA A 422 5.97 -23.04 4.37
C ALA A 422 4.92 -22.65 5.42
N GLY A 423 5.32 -22.54 6.68
CA GLY A 423 4.44 -22.28 7.83
C GLY A 423 3.46 -23.41 8.18
N GLY A 424 3.52 -24.54 7.48
CA GLY A 424 2.79 -25.78 7.79
C GLY A 424 1.28 -25.63 7.91
N GLU A 425 0.71 -26.35 8.90
CA GLU A 425 -0.73 -26.43 9.10
C GLU A 425 -1.36 -25.10 9.53
N ILE A 426 -0.63 -24.26 10.28
CA ILE A 426 -1.10 -22.93 10.70
C ILE A 426 -1.46 -22.07 9.47
N VAL A 427 -0.63 -22.12 8.43
CA VAL A 427 -0.91 -21.44 7.17
C VAL A 427 -2.10 -22.06 6.46
N ASN A 428 -2.17 -23.39 6.36
CA ASN A 428 -3.29 -24.09 5.71
C ASN A 428 -4.64 -23.74 6.35
N GLU A 429 -4.71 -23.77 7.69
CA GLU A 429 -5.89 -23.36 8.45
C GLU A 429 -6.23 -21.87 8.20
N ARG A 430 -5.23 -20.99 8.17
CA ARG A 430 -5.46 -19.55 7.96
C ARG A 430 -5.97 -19.26 6.54
N ILE A 431 -5.34 -19.79 5.50
CA ILE A 431 -5.73 -19.54 4.10
C ILE A 431 -7.09 -20.17 3.76
N SER A 432 -7.41 -21.33 4.34
CA SER A 432 -8.72 -21.96 4.18
C SER A 432 -9.82 -21.16 4.87
N LYS A 433 -9.60 -20.66 6.10
CA LYS A 433 -10.52 -19.74 6.78
C LYS A 433 -10.76 -18.47 5.97
N VAL A 434 -9.72 -17.87 5.38
CA VAL A 434 -9.86 -16.71 4.47
C VAL A 434 -10.83 -17.03 3.32
N MET A 435 -10.60 -18.15 2.63
CA MET A 435 -11.41 -18.51 1.46
C MET A 435 -12.84 -18.91 1.84
N VAL A 436 -13.03 -19.66 2.94
CA VAL A 436 -14.36 -20.00 3.46
C VAL A 436 -15.13 -18.74 3.84
N HIS A 437 -14.49 -17.79 4.53
CA HIS A 437 -15.11 -16.50 4.86
C HIS A 437 -15.49 -15.73 3.59
N ALA A 438 -14.59 -15.62 2.62
CA ALA A 438 -14.88 -14.95 1.34
C ALA A 438 -16.06 -15.60 0.61
N ALA A 439 -16.15 -16.93 0.63
CA ALA A 439 -17.26 -17.68 0.06
C ALA A 439 -18.56 -17.43 0.82
N GLN A 440 -18.55 -17.38 2.16
CA GLN A 440 -19.73 -17.09 2.98
C GLN A 440 -20.27 -15.68 2.73
N GLN A 441 -19.38 -14.70 2.59
CA GLN A 441 -19.74 -13.29 2.33
C GLN A 441 -20.20 -13.02 0.89
N GLY A 442 -20.13 -14.01 0.00
CA GLY A 442 -20.48 -13.85 -1.42
C GLY A 442 -19.43 -13.14 -2.27
N TYR A 443 -18.21 -12.95 -1.77
CA TYR A 443 -17.14 -12.30 -2.52
C TYR A 443 -16.67 -13.12 -3.72
N LEU A 444 -16.94 -14.43 -3.73
CA LEU A 444 -16.66 -15.32 -4.86
C LEU A 444 -17.71 -15.22 -5.97
N ASP A 445 -18.84 -14.52 -5.77
CA ASP A 445 -19.92 -14.45 -6.77
C ASP A 445 -19.49 -13.76 -8.07
N ILE A 446 -18.40 -12.97 -8.04
CA ILE A 446 -17.79 -12.42 -9.24
C ILE A 446 -17.37 -13.53 -10.22
N VAL A 447 -16.96 -14.71 -9.73
CA VAL A 447 -16.50 -15.84 -10.55
C VAL A 447 -17.59 -16.32 -11.53
N ASP A 448 -18.86 -16.14 -11.18
CA ASP A 448 -20.01 -16.59 -11.98
C ASP A 448 -20.63 -15.54 -12.89
N LYS A 449 -20.18 -14.28 -12.77
CA LYS A 449 -20.61 -13.20 -13.65
C LYS A 449 -19.61 -13.09 -14.80
N GLU A 450 -20.09 -13.29 -16.03
CA GLU A 450 -19.35 -13.02 -17.27
C GLU A 450 -19.42 -11.55 -17.66
#